data_AF-A0A4V3CF33-F1
#
_entry.id   AF-A0A4V3CF33-F1
#
_cell.length_a   1.000
_cell.length_b   1.000
_cell.length_c   1.000
_cell.angle_alpha   90.00
_cell.angle_beta   90.00
_cell.angle_gamma   90.00
#
_symmetry.space_group_name_H-M   'P 1'
#
loop_
_entity.id
_entity.type
_entity.pdbx_description
1 polymer ?
#
loop_
_entity_poly.entity_id
_entity_poly.type
_entity_poly.pdbx_seq_one_letter_code
_entity_poly.pdbx_strand_id
1 'polypeptide(L)'
;MGKEGSKKTISVGENKYTLQNPGVRWYIKHQDKCRDRYGSTSRKKYIAGLLDNVVINPVKVDDFDVKGEKEKKVTVNGDEYTVEYIGNKAILEIEDNSKDEAGQFSQEVYIDNLMAEALKEDITMDDFEKLSNVQDLIEEIENYNRSKELKEVVKSIETFLGA
;
A
#
# COMPACT_ATOMS: atom_id res chain seq x y z
N MET A 1 19.41 4.58 16.86
CA MET A 1 19.25 3.31 16.11
C MET A 1 19.51 2.13 17.05
N GLY A 2 18.68 1.09 16.98
CA GLY A 2 18.91 -0.15 17.75
C GLY A 2 20.12 -0.93 17.23
N LYS A 3 20.73 -1.77 18.08
CA LYS A 3 21.79 -2.69 17.65
C LYS A 3 21.19 -3.78 16.75
N GLU A 4 21.98 -4.30 15.81
CA GLU A 4 21.60 -5.49 15.03
C GLU A 4 21.16 -6.63 15.96
N GLY A 5 20.08 -7.32 15.61
CA GLY A 5 19.45 -8.35 16.43
C GLY A 5 18.59 -7.81 17.59
N SER A 6 18.54 -6.50 17.82
CA SER A 6 17.60 -5.92 18.79
C SER A 6 16.15 -6.19 18.36
N LYS A 7 15.30 -6.47 19.35
CA LYS A 7 13.87 -6.71 19.14
C LYS A 7 13.06 -5.61 19.81
N LYS A 8 11.92 -5.27 19.20
CA LYS A 8 10.95 -4.34 19.78
C LYS A 8 9.54 -4.85 19.50
N THR A 9 8.72 -4.94 20.53
CA THR A 9 7.30 -5.19 20.37
C THR A 9 6.56 -3.87 20.20
N ILE A 10 5.70 -3.79 19.20
CA ILE A 10 4.79 -2.66 18.99
C ILE A 10 3.34 -3.18 19.00
N SER A 11 2.41 -2.31 19.34
CA SER A 11 0.97 -2.57 19.21
C SER A 11 0.42 -1.67 18.12
N VAL A 12 -0.33 -2.25 17.18
CA VAL A 12 -1.06 -1.53 16.13
C VAL A 12 -2.48 -2.08 16.16
N GLY A 13 -3.46 -1.23 16.48
CA GLY A 13 -4.80 -1.70 16.84
C GLY A 13 -4.78 -2.70 18.00
N GLU A 14 -5.44 -3.83 17.81
CA GLU A 14 -5.48 -4.93 18.79
C GLU A 14 -4.32 -5.94 18.62
N ASN A 15 -3.56 -5.82 17.54
CA ASN A 15 -2.50 -6.75 17.19
C ASN A 15 -1.14 -6.32 17.75
N LYS A 16 -0.32 -7.32 18.08
CA LYS A 16 1.05 -7.12 18.58
C LYS A 16 2.05 -7.67 17.58
N TYR A 17 3.02 -6.83 17.23
CA TYR A 17 4.06 -7.13 16.26
C TYR A 17 5.41 -7.15 16.95
N THR A 18 6.25 -8.13 16.62
CA THR A 18 7.65 -8.14 17.08
C THR A 18 8.56 -7.81 15.92
N LEU A 19 9.22 -6.66 16.02
CA LEU A 19 10.22 -6.21 15.07
C LEU A 19 11.60 -6.74 15.47
N GLN A 20 12.42 -7.08 14.49
CA GLN A 20 13.85 -7.36 14.63
C GLN A 20 14.66 -6.38 13.79
N ASN A 21 15.78 -5.90 14.30
CA ASN A 21 16.66 -5.01 13.54
C ASN A 21 17.66 -5.85 12.73
N PRO A 22 17.55 -5.92 11.39
CA PRO A 22 18.47 -6.68 10.54
C PRO A 22 19.80 -5.97 10.29
N GLY A 23 20.01 -4.79 10.90
CA GLY A 23 21.21 -3.96 10.75
C GLY A 23 21.11 -2.96 9.60
N VAL A 24 21.82 -1.84 9.74
CA VAL A 24 21.83 -0.73 8.77
C VAL A 24 22.31 -1.18 7.38
N ARG A 25 23.28 -2.10 7.33
CA ARG A 25 23.81 -2.64 6.07
C ARG A 25 22.76 -3.45 5.30
N TRP A 26 21.91 -4.20 6.00
CA TRP A 26 20.81 -4.89 5.36
C TRP A 26 19.81 -3.88 4.80
N TYR A 27 19.46 -2.85 5.57
CA TYR A 27 18.48 -1.84 5.16
C TYR A 27 18.89 -1.12 3.87
N ILE A 28 20.14 -0.64 3.80
CA ILE A 28 20.67 0.02 2.60
C ILE A 28 20.62 -0.94 1.39
N LYS A 29 21.08 -2.18 1.57
CA LYS A 29 21.02 -3.20 0.50
C LYS A 29 19.59 -3.52 0.06
N HIS A 30 18.64 -3.50 0.99
CA HIS A 30 17.24 -3.74 0.70
C HIS A 30 16.66 -2.59 -0.12
N GLN A 31 16.92 -1.34 0.27
CA GLN A 31 16.54 -0.16 -0.52
C GLN A 31 17.10 -0.23 -1.94
N ASP A 32 18.39 -0.54 -2.10
CA ASP A 32 19.03 -0.64 -3.42
C ASP A 32 18.39 -1.74 -4.28
N LYS A 33 18.07 -2.89 -3.70
CA LYS A 33 17.41 -4.01 -4.40
C LYS A 33 15.96 -3.71 -4.79
N CYS A 34 15.32 -2.78 -4.10
CA CYS A 34 13.95 -2.37 -4.40
C CYS A 34 13.89 -1.32 -5.51
N ARG A 35 15.04 -0.75 -5.91
CA ARG A 35 15.12 0.16 -7.04
C ARG A 35 15.14 -0.60 -8.35
N ASP A 36 14.44 -0.07 -9.35
CA ASP A 36 14.57 -0.52 -10.73
C ASP A 36 15.86 0.02 -11.38
N ARG A 37 16.05 -0.28 -12.66
CA ARG A 37 17.22 0.16 -13.44
C ARG A 37 17.35 1.69 -13.55
N TYR A 38 16.30 2.43 -13.19
CA TYR A 38 16.21 3.88 -13.29
C TYR A 38 16.25 4.58 -11.93
N GLY A 39 16.34 3.81 -10.84
CA GLY A 39 16.41 4.33 -9.48
C GLY A 39 15.06 4.49 -8.80
N SER A 40 13.95 4.16 -9.48
CA SER A 40 12.61 4.18 -8.91
C SER A 40 12.41 3.05 -7.92
N THR A 41 11.93 3.35 -6.73
CA THR A 41 11.69 2.33 -5.71
C THR A 41 10.34 1.66 -5.93
N SER A 42 10.35 0.34 -6.13
CA SER A 42 9.14 -0.50 -6.07
C SER A 42 8.67 -0.59 -4.62
N ARG A 43 7.51 -0.01 -4.36
CA ARG A 43 6.91 0.04 -3.03
C ARG A 43 6.42 -1.34 -2.61
N LYS A 44 5.91 -2.14 -3.56
CA LYS A 44 5.56 -3.55 -3.35
C LYS A 44 6.76 -4.37 -2.87
N LYS A 45 7.90 -4.30 -3.57
CA LYS A 45 9.13 -5.01 -3.17
C LYS A 45 9.68 -4.51 -1.84
N TYR A 46 9.65 -3.19 -1.63
CA TYR A 46 10.14 -2.57 -0.43
C TYR A 46 9.36 -3.02 0.82
N ILE A 47 8.03 -2.87 0.80
CA ILE A 47 7.18 -3.26 1.92
C ILE A 47 7.24 -4.77 2.16
N ALA A 48 7.17 -5.59 1.10
CA ALA A 48 7.26 -7.04 1.25
C ALA A 48 8.56 -7.46 1.95
N GLY A 49 9.71 -6.92 1.52
CA GLY A 49 10.97 -7.27 2.16
C GLY A 49 11.14 -6.71 3.57
N LEU A 50 10.51 -5.58 3.91
CA LEU A 50 10.44 -5.12 5.30
C LEU A 50 9.66 -6.10 6.16
N LEU A 51 8.48 -6.54 5.71
CA LEU A 51 7.67 -7.50 6.48
C LEU A 51 8.41 -8.84 6.63
N ASP A 52 8.98 -9.38 5.55
CA ASP A 52 9.67 -10.67 5.54
C ASP A 52 10.92 -10.74 6.43
N ASN A 53 11.60 -9.61 6.64
CA ASN A 53 12.92 -9.60 7.31
C ASN A 53 12.95 -8.80 8.61
N VAL A 54 12.01 -7.88 8.81
CA VAL A 54 11.94 -7.04 10.01
C VAL A 54 10.82 -7.51 10.94
N VAL A 55 9.72 -8.05 10.43
CA VAL A 55 8.61 -8.50 11.27
C VAL A 55 8.70 -10.00 11.52
N ILE A 56 8.77 -10.40 12.78
CA ILE A 56 8.82 -11.82 13.18
C ILE A 56 7.41 -12.44 13.12
N ASN A 57 6.35 -11.65 13.36
CA ASN A 57 4.96 -12.08 13.37
C ASN A 57 4.00 -10.87 13.32
N PRO A 58 2.95 -10.82 12.48
CA PRO A 58 2.69 -11.53 11.21
C PRO A 58 3.62 -11.07 10.08
N VAL A 59 3.66 -11.79 8.95
CA VAL A 59 4.86 -11.85 8.10
C VAL A 59 4.64 -11.30 6.68
N LYS A 60 3.41 -11.28 6.17
CA LYS A 60 3.13 -10.94 4.75
C LYS A 60 2.14 -9.80 4.59
N VAL A 61 2.20 -9.12 3.44
CA VAL A 61 1.25 -8.04 3.06
C VAL A 61 -0.20 -8.53 3.13
N ASP A 62 -0.46 -9.73 2.62
CA ASP A 62 -1.80 -10.33 2.58
C ASP A 62 -2.37 -10.62 3.98
N ASP A 63 -1.53 -10.69 5.03
CA ASP A 63 -2.00 -10.84 6.42
C ASP A 63 -2.75 -9.59 6.92
N PHE A 64 -2.58 -8.46 6.23
CA PHE A 64 -3.21 -7.17 6.51
C PHE A 64 -4.46 -6.90 5.68
N ASP A 65 -4.88 -7.87 4.87
CA ASP A 65 -6.07 -7.74 4.05
C ASP A 65 -7.37 -7.86 4.88
N VAL A 66 -8.44 -7.21 4.41
CA VAL A 66 -9.73 -7.18 5.10
C VAL A 66 -10.30 -8.60 5.23
N LYS A 67 -10.65 -8.98 6.46
CA LYS A 67 -11.37 -10.23 6.77
C LYS A 67 -12.87 -9.93 6.81
N GLY A 68 -13.60 -10.20 5.73
CA GLY A 68 -15.05 -9.96 5.71
C GLY A 68 -15.59 -9.65 4.33
N GLU A 69 -16.60 -8.77 4.28
CA GLU A 69 -17.23 -8.31 3.05
C GLU A 69 -16.19 -7.69 2.12
N LYS A 70 -16.13 -8.21 0.89
CA LYS A 70 -15.20 -7.80 -0.16
C LYS A 70 -15.83 -6.79 -1.13
N GLU A 71 -17.00 -6.28 -0.81
CA GLU A 71 -17.71 -5.32 -1.63
C GLU A 71 -18.32 -4.25 -0.72
N LYS A 72 -18.27 -3.00 -1.16
CA LYS A 72 -18.88 -1.85 -0.49
C LYS A 72 -19.58 -0.99 -1.52
N LYS A 73 -20.83 -0.63 -1.24
CA LYS A 73 -21.55 0.41 -1.98
C LYS A 73 -21.14 1.78 -1.48
N VAL A 74 -20.78 2.66 -2.40
CA VAL A 74 -20.43 4.06 -2.11
C VAL A 74 -21.30 4.98 -2.96
N THR A 75 -21.68 6.12 -2.41
CA THR A 75 -22.48 7.11 -3.12
C THR A 75 -21.64 8.36 -3.33
N VAL A 76 -21.42 8.72 -4.59
CA VAL A 76 -20.68 9.94 -4.96
C VAL A 76 -21.59 10.78 -5.83
N ASN A 77 -21.86 12.02 -5.38
CA ASN A 77 -22.73 12.97 -6.08
C ASN A 77 -24.14 12.43 -6.45
N GLY A 78 -24.65 11.47 -5.68
CA GLY A 78 -25.97 10.87 -5.88
C GLY A 78 -25.97 9.60 -6.73
N ASP A 79 -24.84 9.27 -7.38
CA ASP A 79 -24.65 8.01 -8.09
C ASP A 79 -24.07 6.95 -7.15
N GLU A 80 -24.52 5.70 -7.28
CA GLU A 80 -24.07 4.56 -6.46
C GLU A 80 -23.08 3.71 -7.26
N TYR A 81 -21.96 3.36 -6.62
CA TYR A 81 -20.87 2.57 -7.19
C TYR A 81 -20.60 1.36 -6.30
N THR A 82 -20.22 0.23 -6.90
CA THR A 82 -19.85 -0.99 -6.17
C THR A 82 -18.34 -1.15 -6.18
N VAL A 83 -17.72 -0.88 -5.04
CA VAL A 83 -16.27 -1.02 -4.86
C VAL A 83 -15.94 -2.42 -4.35
N GLU A 84 -15.07 -3.13 -5.04
CA GLU A 84 -14.48 -4.39 -4.59
C GLU A 84 -13.21 -4.17 -3.77
N TYR A 85 -13.00 -5.06 -2.81
CA TYR A 85 -11.76 -5.16 -2.07
C TYR A 85 -10.73 -5.95 -2.86
N ILE A 86 -9.73 -5.26 -3.40
CA ILE A 86 -8.69 -5.83 -4.28
C ILE A 86 -7.41 -6.22 -3.51
N GLY A 87 -7.31 -5.85 -2.24
CA GLY A 87 -6.18 -6.21 -1.38
C GLY A 87 -5.01 -5.24 -1.42
N ASN A 88 -4.24 -5.18 -0.34
CA ASN A 88 -3.12 -4.25 -0.21
C ASN A 88 -2.05 -4.50 -1.29
N LYS A 89 -1.86 -5.76 -1.68
CA LYS A 89 -0.88 -6.15 -2.69
C LYS A 89 -1.23 -5.60 -4.08
N ALA A 90 -2.50 -5.61 -4.45
CA ALA A 90 -2.96 -5.06 -5.73
C ALA A 90 -2.78 -3.53 -5.75
N ILE A 91 -3.13 -2.83 -4.67
CA ILE A 91 -2.89 -1.39 -4.53
C ILE A 91 -1.40 -1.05 -4.71
N LEU A 92 -0.51 -1.78 -4.04
CA LEU A 92 0.94 -1.55 -4.18
C LEU A 92 1.48 -1.86 -5.59
N GLU A 93 0.84 -2.79 -6.30
CA GLU A 93 1.16 -3.10 -7.68
C GLU A 93 0.68 -2.00 -8.63
N ILE A 94 -0.53 -1.49 -8.43
CA ILE A 94 -1.05 -0.33 -9.15
C ILE A 94 -0.15 0.89 -8.92
N GLU A 95 0.24 1.18 -7.68
CA GLU A 95 1.17 2.27 -7.35
C GLU A 95 2.52 2.14 -8.07
N ASP A 96 3.04 0.92 -8.20
CA ASP A 96 4.31 0.66 -8.89
C ASP A 96 4.18 0.72 -10.41
N ASN A 97 3.08 0.23 -10.97
CA ASN A 97 2.78 0.27 -12.40
C ASN A 97 2.38 1.66 -12.90
N SER A 98 2.04 2.57 -11.98
CA SER A 98 1.68 3.96 -12.29
C SER A 98 2.89 4.88 -12.37
N LYS A 99 4.10 4.33 -12.38
CA LYS A 99 5.34 5.09 -12.58
C LYS A 99 5.85 4.91 -14.00
N ASP A 100 6.34 5.98 -14.59
CA ASP A 100 7.00 5.92 -15.89
C ASP A 100 8.40 5.31 -15.80
N GLU A 101 9.11 5.23 -16.93
CA GLU A 101 10.49 4.74 -16.97
C GLU A 101 11.46 5.59 -16.13
N ALA A 102 11.16 6.85 -15.82
CA ALA A 102 11.99 7.66 -14.93
C ALA A 102 11.64 7.47 -13.44
N GLY A 103 10.63 6.65 -13.14
CA GLY A 103 10.10 6.47 -11.79
C GLY A 103 9.16 7.58 -11.34
N GLN A 104 8.77 8.49 -12.24
CA GLN A 104 7.84 9.56 -11.94
C GLN A 104 6.42 8.99 -11.91
N PHE A 105 5.71 9.28 -10.81
CA PHE A 105 4.35 8.82 -10.62
C PHE A 105 3.37 9.60 -11.50
N SER A 106 2.54 8.87 -12.25
CA SER A 106 1.41 9.39 -13.02
C SER A 106 0.12 9.17 -12.25
N GLN A 107 -0.49 10.27 -11.81
CA GLN A 107 -1.76 10.21 -11.09
C GLN A 107 -2.91 9.72 -11.99
N GLU A 108 -2.88 10.06 -13.28
CA GLU A 108 -3.86 9.62 -14.27
C GLU A 108 -3.87 8.10 -14.39
N VAL A 109 -2.69 7.50 -14.66
CA VAL A 109 -2.53 6.04 -14.79
C VAL A 109 -2.89 5.32 -13.48
N TYR A 110 -2.60 5.94 -12.33
CA TYR A 110 -3.00 5.39 -11.05
C TYR A 110 -4.52 5.33 -10.87
N ILE A 111 -5.20 6.45 -11.15
CA ILE A 111 -6.65 6.54 -11.02
C ILE A 111 -7.32 5.56 -11.97
N ASP A 112 -6.89 5.49 -13.24
CA ASP A 112 -7.46 4.57 -14.23
C ASP A 112 -7.32 3.11 -13.81
N ASN A 113 -6.11 2.69 -13.41
CA ASN A 113 -5.87 1.31 -12.97
C ASN A 113 -6.62 0.99 -11.67
N LEU A 114 -6.74 1.95 -10.76
CA LEU A 114 -7.46 1.75 -9.51
C LEU A 114 -8.96 1.60 -9.75
N MET A 115 -9.55 2.42 -10.62
CA MET A 115 -10.95 2.29 -11.00
C MET A 115 -11.21 0.98 -11.72
N ALA A 116 -10.39 0.63 -12.71
CA ALA A 116 -10.53 -0.59 -13.49
C ALA A 116 -10.43 -1.87 -12.65
N GLU A 117 -9.62 -1.87 -11.59
CA GLU A 117 -9.46 -3.04 -10.72
C GLU A 117 -10.49 -3.07 -9.59
N ALA A 118 -10.85 -1.92 -9.03
CA ALA A 118 -11.66 -1.83 -7.80
C ALA A 118 -13.14 -1.54 -8.02
N LEU A 119 -13.59 -1.12 -9.20
CA LEU A 119 -15.01 -0.96 -9.51
C LEU A 119 -15.52 -2.20 -10.25
N LYS A 120 -16.72 -2.65 -9.89
CA LYS A 120 -17.41 -3.70 -10.67
C LYS A 120 -17.91 -3.18 -12.01
N GLU A 121 -18.27 -1.91 -12.02
CA GLU A 121 -18.77 -1.24 -13.19
C GLU A 121 -17.61 -0.84 -14.11
N ASP A 122 -17.79 -0.99 -15.43
CA ASP A 122 -16.83 -0.54 -16.44
C ASP A 122 -16.94 0.99 -16.57
N ILE A 123 -16.32 1.69 -15.62
CA ILE A 123 -16.36 3.14 -15.46
C ILE A 123 -14.93 3.69 -15.50
N THR A 124 -14.77 4.78 -16.22
CA THR A 124 -13.51 5.49 -16.42
C THR A 124 -13.63 6.94 -15.91
N MET A 125 -12.50 7.66 -15.83
CA MET A 125 -12.54 9.08 -15.49
C MET A 125 -13.38 9.92 -16.48
N ASP A 126 -13.47 9.48 -17.74
CA ASP A 126 -14.21 10.18 -18.79
C ASP A 126 -15.74 10.16 -18.57
N ASP A 127 -16.23 9.25 -17.73
CA ASP A 127 -17.64 9.17 -17.35
C ASP A 127 -18.05 10.25 -16.34
N PHE A 128 -17.09 11.05 -15.83
CA PHE A 128 -17.34 12.09 -14.83
C PHE A 128 -17.27 13.49 -15.43
N GLU A 129 -18.31 14.29 -15.18
CA GLU A 129 -18.32 15.71 -15.59
C GLU A 129 -17.34 16.59 -14.80
N LYS A 130 -16.93 16.15 -13.60
CA LYS A 130 -16.11 16.94 -12.67
C LYS A 130 -15.01 16.10 -12.04
N LEU A 131 -13.79 16.64 -12.05
CA LEU A 131 -12.64 16.05 -11.37
C LEU A 131 -12.87 15.82 -9.87
N SER A 132 -13.64 16.67 -9.20
CA SER A 132 -13.98 16.49 -7.78
C SER A 132 -14.70 15.18 -7.52
N ASN A 133 -15.57 14.75 -8.44
CA ASN A 133 -16.33 13.51 -8.27
C ASN A 133 -15.40 12.29 -8.41
N VAL A 134 -14.44 12.34 -9.34
CA VAL A 134 -13.39 11.32 -9.47
C VAL A 134 -12.57 11.26 -8.18
N GLN A 135 -12.18 12.42 -7.64
CA GLN A 135 -11.39 12.49 -6.40
C GLN A 135 -12.15 11.90 -5.21
N ASP A 136 -13.43 12.24 -5.04
CA ASP A 136 -14.26 11.70 -3.97
C ASP A 136 -14.42 10.17 -4.08
N LEU A 137 -14.61 9.65 -5.29
CA LEU A 137 -14.71 8.20 -5.52
C LEU A 137 -13.38 7.49 -5.23
N ILE A 138 -12.27 8.03 -5.72
CA ILE A 138 -10.94 7.47 -5.46
C ILE A 138 -10.60 7.49 -3.97
N GLU A 139 -10.96 8.54 -3.25
CA GLU A 139 -10.76 8.60 -1.80
C GLU A 139 -11.56 7.48 -1.08
N GLU A 140 -12.80 7.24 -1.49
CA GLU A 140 -13.60 6.12 -0.96
C GLU A 140 -12.99 4.76 -1.28
N ILE A 141 -12.52 4.55 -2.52
CA ILE A 141 -11.85 3.31 -2.94
C ILE A 141 -10.58 3.07 -2.13
N GLU A 142 -9.73 4.09 -1.98
CA GLU A 142 -8.50 4.00 -1.20
C GLU A 142 -8.78 3.74 0.29
N ASN A 143 -9.75 4.44 0.87
CA ASN A 143 -10.10 4.27 2.28
C ASN A 143 -10.64 2.87 2.57
N TYR A 144 -11.32 2.26 1.60
CA TYR A 144 -11.81 0.89 1.70
C TYR A 144 -10.70 -0.16 1.48
N ASN A 145 -9.83 0.06 0.49
CA ASN A 145 -8.81 -0.92 0.10
C ASN A 145 -7.51 -0.85 0.91
N ARG A 146 -7.18 0.31 1.48
CA ARG A 146 -5.89 0.53 2.14
C ARG A 146 -5.96 0.22 3.63
N SER A 147 -5.21 -0.80 4.04
CA SER A 147 -5.10 -1.15 5.45
C SER A 147 -4.38 -0.07 6.24
N LYS A 148 -5.11 0.60 7.15
CA LYS A 148 -4.54 1.53 8.13
C LYS A 148 -3.48 0.84 8.99
N GLU A 149 -3.72 -0.42 9.32
CA GLU A 149 -2.80 -1.24 10.10
C GLU A 149 -1.48 -1.48 9.37
N LEU A 150 -1.50 -1.86 8.09
CA LEU A 150 -0.28 -2.04 7.30
C LEU A 150 0.53 -0.74 7.26
N LYS A 151 -0.13 0.41 7.05
CA LYS A 151 0.53 1.72 7.02
C LYS A 151 1.21 2.07 8.35
N GLU A 152 0.55 1.79 9.47
CA GLU A 152 1.08 2.03 10.81
C GLU A 152 2.24 1.08 11.16
N VAL A 153 2.16 -0.19 10.74
CA VAL A 153 3.26 -1.16 10.91
C VAL A 153 4.48 -0.74 10.11
N VAL A 154 4.32 -0.39 8.82
CA VAL A 154 5.44 0.07 7.97
C VAL A 154 6.10 1.31 8.55
N LYS A 155 5.31 2.31 8.97
CA LYS A 155 5.84 3.52 9.62
C LYS A 155 6.61 3.21 10.91
N SER A 156 6.12 2.25 11.68
CA SER A 156 6.77 1.82 12.93
C SER A 156 8.09 1.08 12.66
N ILE A 157 8.16 0.30 11.58
CA ILE A 157 9.40 -0.33 11.09
C ILE A 157 10.41 0.75 10.72
N GLU A 158 10.04 1.72 9.89
CA GLU A 158 10.94 2.80 9.45
C GLU A 158 11.48 3.58 10.64
N THR A 159 10.60 3.96 11.57
CA THR A 159 10.99 4.61 12.83
C THR A 159 11.95 3.76 13.66
N PHE A 160 11.73 2.44 13.72
CA PHE A 160 12.58 1.52 14.47
C PHE A 160 13.98 1.35 13.83
N LEU A 161 14.04 1.36 12.50
CA LEU A 161 15.28 1.31 11.72
C LEU A 161 16.00 2.66 11.68
N GLY A 162 15.30 3.77 11.97
CA GLY A 162 15.83 5.12 11.94
C GLY A 162 15.84 5.72 10.54
N ALA A 163 14.83 5.40 9.74
CA ALA A 163 14.56 5.92 8.41
C ALA A 163 13.47 7.00 8.41
#